data_AF-A0A3L8PJX1-F1
#
_entry.id   AF-A0A3L8PJX1-F1
#
_cell.length_a   1.000
_cell.length_b   1.000
_cell.length_c   1.000
_cell.angle_alpha   90.00
_cell.angle_beta   90.00
_cell.angle_gamma   90.00
#
_symmetry.space_group_name_H-M   'P 1'
#
loop_
_entity.id
_entity.type
_entity.pdbx_description
1 polymer ?
#
loop_
_entity_poly.entity_id
_entity_poly.type
_entity_poly.pdbx_seq_one_letter_code
_entity_poly.pdbx_strand_id
1 'polypeptide(L)'
;MSLRRRRLAATALVATAPFVLSACGTSFNAQTNQQYQPGIGANVRDLDAPVQVYNGLFVDNGDGTATFSGALLARGEDERIVESVEVTPEEGQSVEAVLPGTLRLPAEVLVPVGEAGEIFVESPAVRAGYYVSMTLTLASGDQVSLRVPVEPREEMYASVAQTPSTPEAPGDDTGETGVEVDPDFGVEGESTLDTER
;
A
#
# COMPACT_ATOMS: atom_id res chain seq x y z
N MET A 1 12.39 -44.31 48.81
CA MET A 1 12.80 -42.93 48.43
C MET A 1 12.52 -42.01 49.62
N SER A 2 13.54 -41.41 50.25
CA SER A 2 13.37 -40.68 51.52
C SER A 2 12.53 -39.41 51.35
N LEU A 3 11.77 -39.03 52.39
CA LEU A 3 10.92 -37.82 52.41
C LEU A 3 11.66 -36.54 51.99
N ARG A 4 12.99 -36.48 52.22
CA ARG A 4 13.85 -35.37 51.78
C ARG A 4 13.98 -35.28 50.26
N ARG A 5 14.10 -36.41 49.55
CA ARG A 5 14.20 -36.44 48.07
C ARG A 5 12.87 -36.07 47.41
N ARG A 6 11.73 -36.47 47.99
CA ARG A 6 10.40 -36.06 47.52
C ARG A 6 10.15 -34.57 47.72
N ARG A 7 10.58 -34.00 48.85
CA ARG A 7 10.45 -32.56 49.12
C ARG A 7 11.30 -31.71 48.17
N LEU A 8 12.55 -32.10 47.90
CA LEU A 8 13.43 -31.41 46.94
C LEU A 8 12.89 -31.43 45.51
N ALA A 9 12.32 -32.56 45.07
CA ALA A 9 11.71 -32.65 43.74
C ALA A 9 10.46 -31.76 43.60
N ALA A 10 9.64 -31.67 44.66
CA ALA A 10 8.46 -30.82 44.66
C ALA A 10 8.79 -29.32 44.61
N THR A 11 9.81 -28.86 45.36
CA THR A 11 10.25 -27.45 45.30
C THR A 11 10.86 -27.09 43.95
N ALA A 12 11.60 -27.99 43.32
CA ALA A 12 12.15 -27.74 41.99
C ALA A 12 11.03 -27.52 40.96
N LEU A 13 9.97 -28.33 41.01
CA LEU A 13 8.86 -28.25 40.07
C LEU A 13 8.02 -26.97 40.25
N VAL A 14 7.81 -26.53 41.49
CA VAL A 14 7.12 -25.26 41.80
C VAL A 14 7.97 -24.05 41.38
N ALA A 15 9.29 -24.11 41.57
CA ALA A 15 10.19 -23.01 41.21
C ALA A 15 10.32 -22.81 39.69
N THR A 16 10.17 -23.87 38.88
CA THR A 16 10.26 -23.79 37.41
C THR A 16 8.92 -23.50 36.72
N ALA A 17 7.79 -23.73 37.39
CA ALA A 17 6.45 -23.46 36.86
C ALA A 17 6.22 -22.03 36.31
N PRO A 18 6.66 -20.93 36.97
CA PRO A 18 6.41 -19.59 36.45
C PRO A 18 7.17 -19.28 35.15
N PHE A 19 8.35 -19.88 34.94
CA PHE A 19 9.15 -19.66 33.73
C PHE A 19 8.57 -20.35 32.48
N VAL A 20 7.92 -21.51 32.67
CA VAL A 20 7.23 -22.22 31.59
C VAL A 20 5.92 -21.50 31.22
N LEU A 21 5.22 -20.92 32.20
CA LEU A 21 3.99 -20.15 31.97
C LEU A 21 4.25 -18.75 31.38
N SER A 22 5.37 -18.09 31.72
CA SER A 22 5.72 -16.79 31.15
C SER A 22 6.02 -16.84 29.65
N ALA A 23 6.51 -17.98 29.14
CA ALA A 23 6.81 -18.16 27.73
C ALA A 23 5.53 -18.19 26.84
N CYS A 24 4.41 -18.70 27.37
CA CYS A 24 3.15 -18.71 26.62
C CYS A 24 2.42 -17.36 26.65
N GLY A 25 2.70 -16.50 27.64
CA GLY A 25 2.09 -15.17 27.75
C GLY A 25 2.66 -14.12 26.79
N THR A 26 3.88 -14.31 26.29
CA THR A 26 4.58 -13.36 25.41
C THR A 26 4.75 -13.82 23.97
N SER A 27 4.38 -15.07 23.62
CA SER A 27 4.81 -15.67 22.35
C SER A 27 3.77 -15.59 21.23
N PHE A 28 2.56 -16.11 21.43
CA PHE A 28 1.63 -16.33 20.31
C PHE A 28 0.47 -15.32 20.22
N ASN A 29 0.15 -14.64 21.33
CA ASN A 29 -0.90 -13.62 21.37
C ASN A 29 -0.41 -12.34 22.07
N ALA A 30 0.89 -12.04 21.95
CA ALA A 30 1.42 -10.78 22.42
C ALA A 30 0.71 -9.63 21.72
N GLN A 31 0.31 -8.59 22.47
CA GLN A 31 -0.35 -7.43 21.88
C GLN A 31 0.49 -6.76 20.78
N THR A 32 1.81 -6.88 20.83
CA THR A 32 2.73 -6.35 19.80
C THR A 32 2.67 -7.08 18.47
N ASN A 33 2.15 -8.31 18.44
CA ASN A 33 1.97 -9.11 17.22
C ASN A 33 0.55 -8.98 16.67
N GLN A 34 -0.36 -8.32 17.39
CA GLN A 34 -1.67 -7.99 16.87
C GLN A 34 -1.55 -6.87 15.84
N GLN A 35 -2.45 -6.85 14.87
CA GLN A 35 -2.49 -5.79 13.87
C GLN A 35 -2.84 -4.45 14.54
N TYR A 36 -1.81 -3.70 14.92
CA TYR A 36 -1.91 -2.37 15.49
C TYR A 36 -1.51 -1.35 14.43
N GLN A 37 -2.46 -0.49 14.04
CA GLN A 37 -2.22 0.61 13.11
C GLN A 37 -2.52 1.93 13.85
N PRO A 38 -1.48 2.70 14.24
CA PRO A 38 -1.68 4.01 14.86
C PRO A 38 -2.07 5.11 13.83
N GLY A 39 -2.15 4.78 12.55
CA GLY A 39 -2.55 5.70 11.47
C GLY A 39 -4.04 5.65 11.14
N ILE A 40 -4.53 6.73 10.53
CA ILE A 40 -5.89 6.83 10.00
C ILE A 40 -5.94 6.06 8.67
N GLY A 41 -6.78 5.03 8.60
CA GLY A 41 -6.93 4.14 7.45
C GLY A 41 -7.19 2.68 7.83
N ALA A 42 -7.72 1.91 6.89
CA ALA A 42 -7.99 0.49 7.04
C ALA A 42 -6.94 -0.37 6.32
N ASN A 43 -6.75 -1.60 6.78
CA ASN A 43 -5.82 -2.53 6.16
C ASN A 43 -6.48 -3.90 5.98
N VAL A 44 -6.14 -4.56 4.89
CA VAL A 44 -6.34 -6.01 4.69
C VAL A 44 -4.96 -6.61 4.49
N ARG A 45 -4.48 -7.36 5.48
CA ARG A 45 -3.14 -7.99 5.46
C ARG A 45 -3.22 -9.49 5.65
N ASP A 46 -4.37 -10.07 5.30
CA ASP A 46 -4.51 -11.52 5.27
C ASP A 46 -3.48 -12.11 4.27
N LEU A 47 -2.81 -13.18 4.68
CA LEU A 47 -1.84 -13.87 3.84
C LEU A 47 -2.54 -14.64 2.71
N ASP A 48 -3.81 -15.00 2.91
CA ASP A 48 -4.61 -15.75 1.95
C ASP A 48 -5.42 -14.83 1.01
N ALA A 49 -5.43 -13.51 1.25
CA ALA A 49 -6.09 -12.56 0.37
C ALA A 49 -5.26 -12.36 -0.93
N PRO A 50 -5.90 -12.34 -2.11
CA PRO A 50 -5.21 -12.18 -3.39
C PRO A 50 -4.58 -10.79 -3.55
N VAL A 51 -5.16 -9.78 -2.88
CA VAL A 51 -4.62 -8.43 -2.76
C VAL A 51 -4.68 -8.00 -1.30
N GLN A 52 -3.57 -7.47 -0.81
CA GLN A 52 -3.50 -6.78 0.48
C GLN A 52 -3.65 -5.28 0.28
N VAL A 53 -4.34 -4.64 1.22
CA VAL A 53 -4.57 -3.19 1.23
C VAL A 53 -3.85 -2.59 2.43
N TYR A 54 -3.05 -1.57 2.17
CA TYR A 54 -2.26 -0.84 3.15
C TYR A 54 -2.79 0.59 3.27
N ASN A 55 -3.18 0.98 4.48
CA ASN A 55 -3.63 2.32 4.82
C ASN A 55 -4.72 2.90 3.89
N GLY A 56 -5.71 2.09 3.53
CA GLY A 56 -6.80 2.48 2.65
C GLY A 56 -7.79 3.42 3.35
N LEU A 57 -8.05 4.57 2.72
CA LEU A 57 -9.05 5.56 3.12
C LEU A 57 -9.56 6.30 1.89
N PHE A 58 -10.72 6.95 2.00
CA PHE A 58 -11.16 7.92 0.99
C PHE A 58 -10.89 9.34 1.50
N VAL A 59 -10.48 10.23 0.60
CA VAL A 59 -10.38 11.66 0.86
C VAL A 59 -11.59 12.34 0.22
N ASP A 60 -12.39 13.03 1.02
CA ASP A 60 -13.52 13.84 0.55
C ASP A 60 -13.00 15.10 -0.17
N ASN A 61 -13.39 15.28 -1.43
CA ASN A 61 -12.96 16.41 -2.25
C ASN A 61 -13.79 17.68 -2.00
N GLY A 62 -14.90 17.58 -1.27
CA GLY A 62 -15.77 18.71 -0.91
C GLY A 62 -16.76 19.12 -1.99
N ASP A 63 -16.79 18.41 -3.12
CA ASP A 63 -17.67 18.67 -4.28
C ASP A 63 -18.64 17.51 -4.57
N GLY A 64 -18.80 16.60 -3.60
CA GLY A 64 -19.61 15.38 -3.75
C GLY A 64 -18.84 14.22 -4.39
N THR A 65 -17.51 14.35 -4.51
CA THR A 65 -16.62 13.27 -4.95
C THR A 65 -15.63 12.89 -3.85
N ALA A 66 -15.06 11.70 -3.97
CA ALA A 66 -14.01 11.23 -3.08
C ALA A 66 -12.95 10.42 -3.85
N THR A 67 -11.73 10.37 -3.34
CA THR A 67 -10.62 9.66 -3.97
C THR A 67 -9.97 8.71 -2.98
N PHE A 68 -9.80 7.45 -3.38
CA PHE A 68 -9.13 6.48 -2.53
C PHE A 68 -7.64 6.83 -2.41
N SER A 69 -7.10 6.75 -1.21
CA SER A 69 -5.69 6.85 -0.91
C SER A 69 -5.25 5.61 -0.14
N GLY A 70 -4.14 5.01 -0.55
CA GLY A 70 -3.57 3.86 0.11
C GLY A 70 -2.52 3.18 -0.77
N ALA A 71 -2.23 1.92 -0.48
CA ALA A 71 -1.40 1.10 -1.35
C ALA A 71 -1.96 -0.32 -1.46
N LEU A 72 -1.81 -0.92 -2.63
CA LEU A 72 -2.28 -2.25 -2.95
C LEU A 72 -1.10 -3.17 -3.25
N LEU A 73 -1.13 -4.39 -2.72
CA LEU A 73 -0.10 -5.40 -2.95
C LEU A 73 -0.76 -6.67 -3.47
N ALA A 74 -0.49 -7.03 -4.72
CA ALA A 74 -0.88 -8.34 -5.25
C ALA A 74 0.01 -9.43 -4.65
N ARG A 75 -0.61 -10.48 -4.12
CA ARG A 75 0.09 -11.63 -3.53
C ARG A 75 0.15 -12.79 -4.52
N GLY A 76 1.25 -13.55 -4.44
CA GLY A 76 1.50 -14.69 -5.32
C GLY A 76 2.45 -14.36 -6.47
N GLU A 77 2.48 -15.20 -7.49
CA GLU A 77 3.49 -15.13 -8.56
C GLU A 77 3.03 -14.32 -9.78
N ASP A 78 1.74 -14.05 -9.90
CA ASP A 78 1.13 -13.43 -11.08
C ASP A 78 0.72 -11.97 -10.84
N GLU A 79 0.83 -11.14 -11.89
CA GLU A 79 0.19 -9.82 -11.95
C GLU A 79 -1.32 -9.97 -11.76
N ARG A 80 -1.92 -9.02 -11.03
CA ARG A 80 -3.38 -8.90 -10.89
C ARG A 80 -3.86 -7.62 -11.54
N ILE A 81 -5.06 -7.67 -12.09
CA ILE A 81 -5.74 -6.51 -12.67
C ILE A 81 -7.00 -6.27 -11.85
N VAL A 82 -7.17 -5.05 -11.34
CA VAL A 82 -8.43 -4.61 -10.73
C VAL A 82 -9.39 -4.29 -11.87
N GLU A 83 -10.49 -5.02 -11.92
CA GLU A 83 -11.53 -4.90 -12.96
C GLU A 83 -12.57 -3.86 -12.57
N SER A 84 -13.06 -3.90 -11.34
CA SER A 84 -14.03 -2.94 -10.83
C SER A 84 -13.85 -2.71 -9.33
N VAL A 85 -14.37 -1.57 -8.87
CA VAL A 85 -14.40 -1.22 -7.45
C VAL A 85 -15.79 -0.73 -7.09
N GLU A 86 -16.45 -1.44 -6.20
CA GLU A 86 -17.75 -1.03 -5.65
C GLU A 86 -17.55 -0.37 -4.29
N VAL A 87 -18.26 0.74 -4.06
CA VAL A 87 -18.24 1.47 -2.79
C VAL A 87 -19.67 1.59 -2.27
N THR A 88 -19.91 1.04 -1.09
CA THR A 88 -21.22 1.03 -0.42
C THR A 88 -21.15 1.89 0.84
N PRO A 89 -21.77 3.09 0.84
CA PRO A 89 -21.99 3.86 2.05
C PRO A 89 -22.84 3.08 3.05
N GLU A 90 -22.66 3.32 4.36
CA GLU A 90 -23.52 2.69 5.40
C GLU A 90 -25.01 3.01 5.19
N GLU A 91 -25.26 4.24 4.76
CA GLU A 91 -26.59 4.74 4.43
C GLU A 91 -26.60 5.13 2.95
N GLY A 92 -27.00 4.22 2.06
CA GLY A 92 -27.07 4.52 0.65
C GLY A 92 -27.15 3.30 -0.27
N GLN A 93 -27.09 3.58 -1.56
CA GLN A 93 -26.90 2.58 -2.59
C GLN A 93 -25.41 2.43 -2.87
N SER A 94 -25.00 1.22 -3.25
CA SER A 94 -23.66 1.02 -3.81
C SER A 94 -23.46 1.90 -5.04
N VAL A 95 -22.24 2.43 -5.16
CA VAL A 95 -21.78 3.18 -6.33
C VAL A 95 -20.53 2.51 -6.87
N GLU A 96 -20.40 2.45 -8.19
CA GLU A 96 -19.19 1.98 -8.85
C GLU A 96 -18.18 3.12 -8.92
N ALA A 97 -16.93 2.85 -8.55
CA ALA A 97 -15.85 3.82 -8.68
C ALA A 97 -15.38 3.90 -10.13
N VAL A 98 -14.96 5.09 -10.54
CA VAL A 98 -14.31 5.36 -11.81
C VAL A 98 -12.84 4.96 -11.72
N LEU A 99 -12.42 4.12 -12.67
CA LEU A 99 -11.01 3.76 -12.91
C LEU A 99 -10.56 4.40 -14.23
N PRO A 100 -9.79 5.51 -14.23
CA PRO A 100 -9.43 6.23 -15.46
C PRO A 100 -8.49 5.45 -16.39
N GLY A 101 -7.93 4.35 -15.91
CA GLY A 101 -7.11 3.42 -16.68
C GLY A 101 -7.11 2.04 -16.05
N THR A 102 -6.42 1.10 -16.67
CA THR A 102 -6.25 -0.25 -16.11
C THR A 102 -5.35 -0.20 -14.88
N LEU A 103 -5.90 -0.52 -13.71
CA LEU A 103 -5.13 -0.62 -12.48
C LEU A 103 -4.46 -2.01 -12.40
N ARG A 104 -3.18 -2.03 -12.79
CA ARG A 104 -2.32 -3.22 -12.76
C ARG A 104 -1.56 -3.28 -11.45
N LEU A 105 -1.52 -4.45 -10.84
CA LEU A 105 -0.82 -4.74 -9.60
C LEU A 105 0.24 -5.81 -9.89
N PRO A 106 1.51 -5.41 -10.09
CA PRO A 106 2.59 -6.37 -10.27
C PRO A 106 2.70 -7.27 -9.05
N ALA A 107 3.03 -8.54 -9.28
CA ALA A 107 3.20 -9.54 -8.23
C ALA A 107 4.22 -9.07 -7.19
N GLU A 108 3.85 -9.13 -5.90
CA GLU A 108 4.71 -8.81 -4.76
C GLU A 108 5.30 -7.39 -4.77
N VAL A 109 4.70 -6.46 -5.53
CA VAL A 109 5.05 -5.03 -5.53
C VAL A 109 3.94 -4.22 -4.89
N LEU A 110 4.31 -3.37 -3.93
CA LEU A 110 3.40 -2.43 -3.30
C LEU A 110 3.17 -1.23 -4.22
N VAL A 111 1.95 -1.08 -4.73
CA VAL A 111 1.53 -0.01 -5.64
C VAL A 111 0.81 1.08 -4.84
N PRO A 112 1.36 2.30 -4.75
CA PRO A 112 0.63 3.42 -4.16
C PRO A 112 -0.55 3.83 -5.07
N VAL A 113 -1.65 4.23 -4.45
CA VAL A 113 -2.89 4.61 -5.12
C VAL A 113 -3.41 5.92 -4.50
N GLY A 114 -3.86 6.84 -5.34
CA GLY A 114 -4.57 8.05 -4.97
C GLY A 114 -3.99 9.34 -5.56
N GLU A 115 -2.73 9.35 -5.99
CA GLU A 115 -2.08 10.56 -6.53
C GLU A 115 -2.61 10.92 -7.93
N ALA A 116 -2.91 9.92 -8.75
CA ALA A 116 -3.53 10.12 -10.07
C ALA A 116 -5.06 9.94 -10.05
N GLY A 117 -5.65 9.58 -8.90
CA GLY A 117 -7.09 9.32 -8.79
C GLY A 117 -7.50 8.02 -9.48
N GLU A 118 -6.68 6.97 -9.32
CA GLU A 118 -6.87 5.66 -9.94
C GLU A 118 -8.16 4.98 -9.48
N ILE A 119 -8.63 5.30 -8.26
CA ILE A 119 -9.94 4.88 -7.75
C ILE A 119 -10.66 6.15 -7.27
N PHE A 120 -11.61 6.59 -8.09
CA PHE A 120 -12.37 7.84 -7.89
C PHE A 120 -13.86 7.56 -7.74
N VAL A 121 -14.55 8.23 -6.82
CA VAL A 121 -15.98 7.98 -6.55
C VAL A 121 -16.78 9.26 -6.67
N GLU A 122 -17.85 9.21 -7.46
CA GLU A 122 -18.81 10.30 -7.62
C GLU A 122 -20.06 10.01 -6.80
N SER A 123 -20.05 10.37 -5.53
CA SER A 123 -21.22 10.19 -4.66
C SER A 123 -21.16 11.10 -3.44
N PRO A 124 -22.18 11.97 -3.23
CA PRO A 124 -22.24 12.82 -2.04
C PRO A 124 -22.47 12.02 -0.74
N ALA A 125 -22.79 10.73 -0.83
CA ALA A 125 -22.89 9.84 0.33
C ALA A 125 -21.51 9.38 0.84
N VAL A 126 -20.46 9.46 0.01
CA VAL A 126 -19.07 9.18 0.40
C VAL A 126 -18.44 10.49 0.86
N ARG A 127 -18.65 10.84 2.15
CA ARG A 127 -18.25 12.13 2.72
C ARG A 127 -17.52 11.97 4.04
N ALA A 128 -16.71 12.96 4.40
CA ALA A 128 -15.85 12.92 5.58
C ALA A 128 -16.60 12.57 6.88
N GLY A 129 -15.95 11.79 7.74
CA GLY A 129 -16.48 11.34 9.04
C GLY A 129 -17.32 10.07 9.00
N TYR A 130 -17.53 9.48 7.81
CA TYR A 130 -18.24 8.22 7.63
C TYR A 130 -17.28 7.07 7.31
N TYR A 131 -17.80 5.85 7.38
CA TYR A 131 -17.15 4.68 6.82
C TYR A 131 -17.93 4.19 5.61
N VAL A 132 -17.22 3.62 4.65
CA VAL A 132 -17.81 2.95 3.49
C VAL A 132 -17.21 1.55 3.35
N SER A 133 -17.98 0.61 2.85
CA SER A 133 -17.48 -0.69 2.43
C SER A 133 -16.98 -0.57 1.00
N MET A 134 -15.72 -0.93 0.76
CA MET A 134 -15.12 -0.99 -0.57
C MET A 134 -14.89 -2.46 -0.93
N THR A 135 -15.29 -2.85 -2.13
CA THR A 135 -15.02 -4.18 -2.69
C THR A 135 -14.24 -4.02 -3.99
N LEU A 136 -13.02 -4.55 -4.01
CA LEU A 136 -12.18 -4.67 -5.19
C LEU A 136 -12.52 -5.99 -5.88
N THR A 137 -12.87 -5.96 -7.16
CA THR A 137 -13.03 -7.16 -7.99
C THR A 137 -11.84 -7.26 -8.93
N LEU A 138 -11.17 -8.41 -8.93
CA LEU A 138 -10.07 -8.69 -9.83
C LEU A 138 -10.58 -9.34 -11.11
N ALA A 139 -9.85 -9.18 -12.21
CA ALA A 139 -10.18 -9.83 -13.49
C ALA A 139 -10.19 -11.37 -13.43
N SER A 140 -9.63 -11.99 -12.37
CA SER A 140 -9.76 -13.43 -12.09
C SER A 140 -11.14 -13.82 -11.56
N GLY A 141 -11.95 -12.85 -11.13
CA GLY A 141 -13.20 -13.02 -10.40
C GLY A 141 -13.06 -13.00 -8.87
N ASP A 142 -11.82 -12.95 -8.35
CA ASP A 142 -11.59 -12.85 -6.91
C ASP A 142 -11.99 -11.47 -6.37
N GLN A 143 -12.39 -11.42 -5.10
CA GLN A 143 -12.84 -10.19 -4.45
C GLN A 143 -12.12 -9.93 -3.14
N VAL A 144 -11.84 -8.66 -2.86
CA VAL A 144 -11.30 -8.18 -1.58
C VAL A 144 -12.18 -7.05 -1.08
N SER A 145 -12.82 -7.27 0.06
CA SER A 145 -13.67 -6.26 0.70
C SER A 145 -13.01 -5.70 1.96
N LEU A 146 -13.11 -4.39 2.15
CA LEU A 146 -12.72 -3.72 3.39
C LEU A 146 -13.60 -2.53 3.72
N ARG A 147 -13.72 -2.25 5.02
CA ARG A 147 -14.40 -1.06 5.52
C ARG A 147 -13.38 0.06 5.71
N VAL A 148 -13.51 1.12 4.94
CA VAL A 148 -12.56 2.25 4.89
C VAL A 148 -13.18 3.52 5.45
N PRO A 149 -12.43 4.34 6.22
CA PRO A 149 -12.90 5.66 6.63
C PRO A 149 -12.87 6.62 5.45
N VAL A 150 -13.73 7.65 5.52
CA VAL A 150 -13.66 8.83 4.66
C VAL A 150 -13.18 10.00 5.49
N GLU A 151 -12.04 10.56 5.10
CA GLU A 151 -11.37 11.65 5.81
C GLU A 151 -11.58 12.99 5.10
N PRO A 152 -11.62 14.10 5.86
CA PRO A 152 -11.62 15.42 5.27
C PRO A 152 -10.28 15.68 4.57
N ARG A 153 -10.31 16.48 3.51
CA ARG A 153 -9.09 16.92 2.83
C ARG A 153 -8.31 17.91 3.70
N GLU A 154 -7.21 17.43 4.24
CA GLU A 154 -6.22 18.22 5.00
C GLU A 154 -4.90 18.34 4.22
N GLU A 155 -3.94 19.12 4.74
CA GLU A 155 -2.63 19.36 4.11
C GLU A 155 -1.88 18.05 3.80
N MET A 156 -1.99 17.06 4.70
CA MET A 156 -1.38 15.74 4.50
C MET A 156 -1.97 14.94 3.34
N TYR A 157 -3.15 15.30 2.86
CA TYR A 157 -3.84 14.68 1.71
C TYR A 157 -3.85 15.60 0.49
N ALA A 158 -3.06 16.69 0.49
CA ALA A 158 -3.02 17.64 -0.63
C ALA A 158 -2.60 17.00 -1.96
N SER A 159 -1.77 15.94 -1.92
CA SER A 159 -1.32 15.20 -3.10
C SER A 159 -2.31 14.17 -3.62
N VAL A 160 -3.38 13.84 -2.86
CA VAL A 160 -4.42 12.94 -3.36
C VAL A 160 -5.20 13.68 -4.44
N ALA A 161 -5.40 13.06 -5.60
CA ALA A 161 -6.10 13.67 -6.71
C ALA A 161 -7.49 14.17 -6.30
N GLN A 162 -7.91 15.29 -6.87
CA GLN A 162 -9.30 15.78 -6.76
C GLN A 162 -10.14 15.37 -7.97
N THR A 163 -9.47 15.00 -9.06
CA THR A 163 -10.08 14.51 -10.30
C THR A 163 -9.19 13.43 -10.88
N PRO A 164 -9.74 12.38 -11.48
CA PRO A 164 -8.95 11.33 -12.08
C PRO A 164 -8.12 11.89 -13.24
N SER A 165 -6.84 11.51 -13.29
CA SER A 165 -5.95 11.78 -14.40
C SER A 165 -5.79 10.49 -15.19
N THR A 166 -6.04 10.53 -16.50
CA THR A 166 -5.67 9.40 -17.36
C THR A 166 -4.15 9.27 -17.32
N PRO A 167 -3.59 8.09 -17.01
CA PRO A 167 -2.16 7.88 -17.13
C PRO A 167 -1.73 8.25 -18.55
N GLU A 168 -0.85 9.24 -18.70
CA GLU A 168 -0.24 9.53 -19.99
C GLU A 168 0.45 8.24 -20.45
N ALA A 169 0.06 7.76 -21.64
CA ALA A 169 0.80 6.69 -22.29
C ALA A 169 2.28 7.09 -22.31
N PRO A 170 3.24 6.17 -22.07
CA PRO A 170 4.65 6.50 -22.15
C PRO A 170 4.89 7.19 -23.49
N GLY A 171 5.33 8.44 -23.43
CA GLY A 171 5.62 9.23 -24.62
C GLY A 171 6.58 8.44 -25.49
N ASP A 172 6.23 8.33 -26.76
CA ASP A 172 7.14 7.89 -27.80
C ASP A 172 8.24 8.96 -27.91
N ASP A 173 9.25 8.87 -27.04
CA ASP A 173 10.49 9.63 -27.13
C ASP A 173 11.30 9.06 -28.30
N THR A 174 10.76 9.22 -29.50
CA THR A 174 11.56 9.23 -30.71
C THR A 174 12.34 10.54 -30.68
N GLY A 175 13.40 10.56 -29.87
CA GLY A 175 14.39 11.60 -29.85
C GLY A 175 14.99 11.72 -31.26
N GLU A 176 14.53 12.70 -32.02
CA GLU A 176 15.30 13.26 -33.12
C GLU A 176 16.57 13.87 -32.50
N THR A 177 17.64 13.07 -32.43
CA THR A 177 18.98 13.59 -32.19
C THR A 177 19.44 14.35 -33.43
N GLY A 178 18.93 15.56 -33.61
CA GLY A 178 19.55 16.60 -34.41
C GLY A 178 20.73 17.19 -33.64
N VAL A 179 21.81 16.41 -33.49
CA VAL A 179 23.10 16.98 -33.07
C VAL A 179 23.69 17.68 -34.29
N GLU A 180 23.43 18.98 -34.43
CA GLU A 180 24.32 19.85 -35.21
C GLU A 180 25.69 19.84 -34.51
N VAL A 181 26.63 19.12 -35.10
CA VAL A 181 28.05 19.15 -34.71
C VAL A 181 28.62 20.46 -35.21
N ASP A 182 28.84 21.40 -34.30
CA ASP A 182 29.61 22.63 -34.51
C ASP A 182 31.11 22.27 -34.57
N PRO A 183 31.82 22.42 -35.71
CA PRO A 183 33.21 22.03 -35.82
C PRO A 183 34.12 23.23 -35.53
N ASP A 184 34.15 23.71 -34.29
CA ASP A 184 35.15 24.71 -33.88
C ASP A 184 35.58 24.58 -32.42
N PHE A 185 36.26 23.48 -32.10
CA PHE A 185 37.09 23.42 -30.91
C PHE A 185 38.54 23.17 -31.30
N GLY A 186 39.28 24.27 -31.43
CA GLY A 186 40.73 24.30 -31.49
C GLY A 186 41.35 23.57 -30.30
N VAL A 187 42.23 22.62 -30.62
CA VAL A 187 43.04 21.89 -29.65
C VAL A 187 44.32 22.69 -29.42
N GLU A 188 44.45 23.32 -28.26
CA GLU A 188 45.70 23.89 -27.75
C GLU A 188 46.12 23.19 -26.44
N GLY A 189 47.37 22.71 -26.41
CA GLY A 189 48.12 22.24 -25.23
C GLY A 189 47.81 20.80 -24.82
N GLU A 190 48.75 19.91 -24.51
CA GLU A 190 50.15 19.97 -24.07
C GLU A 190 50.65 18.51 -24.16
N SER A 191 51.88 18.16 -24.53
CA SER A 191 53.03 18.12 -23.60
C SER A 191 54.19 17.35 -24.23
N THR A 192 55.38 17.95 -24.11
CA THR A 192 56.77 17.49 -24.14
C THR A 192 57.10 16.01 -24.43
N LEU A 193 58.14 15.81 -25.26
CA LEU A 193 59.22 14.85 -25.00
C LEU A 193 60.45 15.18 -25.88
N ASP A 194 61.31 16.04 -25.33
CA ASP A 194 62.73 16.11 -25.67
C ASP A 194 63.45 15.01 -24.87
N THR A 195 64.18 14.10 -25.53
CA THR A 195 65.32 13.36 -24.95
C THR A 195 66.22 12.87 -26.08
N GLU A 196 67.35 13.56 -26.19
CA GLU A 196 68.72 13.09 -26.47
C GLU A 196 69.07 12.42 -27.83
N ARG A 197 69.93 13.17 -28.55
CA ARG A 197 71.30 12.83 -29.00
C ARG A 197 71.54 11.66 -29.97
#